data_AF-A0A7V6YYB6-F1
#
_entry.id   AF-A0A7V6YYB6-F1
#
_cell.length_a   1.000
_cell.length_b   1.000
_cell.length_c   1.000
_cell.angle_alpha   90.00
_cell.angle_beta   90.00
_cell.angle_gamma   90.00
#
_symmetry.space_group_name_H-M   'P 1'
#
loop_
_entity.id
_entity.type
_entity.pdbx_description
1 polymer ?
#
loop_
_entity_poly.entity_id
_entity_poly.type
_entity_poly.pdbx_seq_one_letter_code
_entity_poly.pdbx_strand_id
1 'polypeptide(L)'
;MDSDTKRMHRMLLLWLDLARAMDRAHSTSNRRSRAERPWESEDESVRAIWRKITAPANELALEEWLCQCAEGRAAEWARQALKECRERANNRPRSG
;
A
#
# COMPACT_ATOMS: atom_id res chain seq x y z
N MET A 1 -21.73 13.52 5.31
CA MET A 1 -21.68 12.22 4.60
C MET A 1 -20.30 12.12 3.92
N ASP A 2 -19.23 12.48 4.63
CA ASP A 2 -17.97 12.96 4.02
C ASP A 2 -16.72 12.17 4.43
N SER A 3 -16.81 11.34 5.45
CA SER A 3 -15.65 10.63 6.03
C SER A 3 -15.18 9.49 5.13
N ASP A 4 -16.11 8.76 4.51
CA ASP A 4 -15.79 7.60 3.66
C ASP A 4 -15.16 8.04 2.34
N THR A 5 -15.72 9.07 1.69
CA THR A 5 -15.13 9.67 0.48
C THR A 5 -13.73 10.22 0.74
N LYS A 6 -13.51 10.89 1.88
CA LYS A 6 -12.17 11.38 2.27
C LYS A 6 -11.20 10.22 2.53
N ARG A 7 -11.65 9.13 3.16
CA ARG A 7 -10.85 7.92 3.38
C ARG A 7 -10.42 7.27 2.07
N MET A 8 -11.36 7.07 1.15
CA MET A 8 -11.10 6.51 -0.18
C MET A 8 -10.21 7.40 -1.04
N HIS A 9 -10.44 8.72 -1.02
CA HIS A 9 -9.58 9.67 -1.71
C HIS A 9 -8.14 9.59 -1.18
N ARG A 10 -7.96 9.54 0.15
CA ARG A 10 -6.63 9.38 0.74
C ARG A 10 -5.95 8.08 0.31
N MET A 11 -6.69 6.97 0.28
CA MET A 11 -6.17 5.68 -0.17
C MET A 11 -5.74 5.73 -1.64
N LEU A 12 -6.56 6.33 -2.51
CA LEU A 12 -6.24 6.55 -3.92
C LEU A 12 -4.94 7.33 -4.11
N LEU A 13 -4.75 8.42 -3.35
CA LEU A 13 -3.53 9.23 -3.41
C LEU A 13 -2.30 8.42 -3.00
N LEU A 14 -2.41 7.59 -1.96
CA LEU A 14 -1.31 6.72 -1.53
C LEU A 14 -0.94 5.69 -2.61
N TRP A 15 -1.93 5.08 -3.27
CA TRP A 15 -1.69 4.17 -4.39
C TRP A 15 -1.03 4.86 -5.58
N LEU A 16 -1.46 6.09 -5.90
CA LEU A 16 -0.86 6.89 -6.97
C LEU A 16 0.59 7.27 -6.65
N ASP A 17 0.86 7.69 -5.42
CA ASP A 17 2.21 8.01 -4.96
C ASP A 17 3.12 6.78 -5.01
N LEU A 18 2.60 5.61 -4.64
CA LEU A 18 3.34 4.35 -4.72
C LEU A 18 3.68 4.01 -6.17
N ALA A 19 2.73 4.11 -7.09
CA ALA A 19 2.96 3.85 -8.51
C ALA A 19 4.06 4.77 -9.08
N ARG A 20 4.02 6.07 -8.73
CA ARG A 20 5.05 7.04 -9.13
C ARG A 20 6.42 6.75 -8.51
N ALA A 21 6.45 6.30 -7.26
CA ALA A 21 7.71 5.93 -6.60
C ALA A 21 8.34 4.69 -7.25
N MET A 22 7.52 3.69 -7.57
CA MET A 22 7.96 2.49 -8.29
C MET A 22 8.53 2.85 -9.66
N ASP A 23 7.83 3.67 -10.45
CA ASP A 23 8.28 4.10 -11.78
C ASP A 23 9.62 4.88 -11.74
N ARG A 24 9.79 5.74 -10.74
CA ARG A 24 11.07 6.44 -10.50
C ARG A 24 12.19 5.49 -10.12
N ALA A 25 11.93 4.53 -9.23
CA ALA A 25 12.92 3.52 -8.83
C ALA A 25 13.31 2.60 -10.01
N HIS A 26 12.39 2.35 -10.94
CA HIS A 26 12.67 1.61 -12.17
C HIS A 26 13.52 2.40 -13.16
N SER A 27 13.43 3.73 -13.14
CA SER A 27 14.21 4.61 -14.02
C SER A 27 15.66 4.79 -13.56
N THR A 28 15.94 4.63 -12.26
CA THR A 28 17.28 4.82 -11.67
C THR A 28 18.07 3.51 -11.52
N SER A 29 17.39 2.37 -11.43
CA SER A 29 18.04 1.06 -11.32
C SER A 29 18.36 0.46 -12.68
N ASN A 30 19.59 -0.02 -12.85
CA ASN A 30 20.08 -0.64 -14.09
C ASN A 30 19.38 -1.99 -14.35
N ARG A 31 18.13 -1.98 -14.87
CA ARG A 31 17.27 -3.08 -15.40
C ARG A 31 17.15 -4.43 -14.66
N ARG A 32 18.04 -4.79 -13.74
CA ARG A 32 18.17 -6.11 -13.10
C ARG A 32 17.52 -6.21 -11.72
N SER A 33 17.24 -5.08 -11.06
CA SER A 33 16.51 -5.06 -9.78
C SER A 33 15.17 -4.35 -9.94
N ARG A 34 14.39 -4.83 -10.92
CA ARG A 34 13.05 -4.33 -11.18
C ARG A 34 12.14 -4.99 -10.15
N ALA A 35 12.05 -4.43 -8.94
CA ALA A 35 11.05 -4.88 -7.99
C ALA A 35 9.68 -4.73 -8.66
N GLU A 36 9.02 -5.84 -8.99
CA GLU A 36 7.67 -5.84 -9.53
C GLU A 36 6.63 -5.58 -8.43
N ARG A 37 7.07 -5.72 -7.18
CA ARG A 37 6.26 -5.70 -5.97
C ARG A 37 6.77 -4.66 -4.98
N PRO A 38 5.90 -3.78 -4.46
CA PRO A 38 6.30 -2.68 -3.58
C PRO A 38 6.84 -3.14 -2.22
N TRP A 39 6.41 -4.31 -1.71
CA TRP A 39 6.91 -4.88 -0.44
C TRP A 39 8.29 -5.55 -0.55
N GLU A 40 8.78 -5.79 -1.77
CA GLU A 40 10.12 -6.35 -2.05
C GLU A 40 11.12 -5.26 -2.48
N SER A 41 10.66 -4.01 -2.62
CA SER A 41 11.52 -2.92 -3.08
C SER A 41 12.53 -2.49 -2.02
N GLU A 42 13.79 -2.28 -2.43
CA GLU A 42 14.83 -1.70 -1.58
C GLU A 42 14.79 -0.16 -1.55
N ASP A 43 14.10 0.45 -2.52
CA ASP A 43 13.94 1.90 -2.59
C ASP A 43 13.21 2.43 -1.34
N GLU A 44 13.84 3.37 -0.64
CA GLU A 44 13.31 3.90 0.62
C GLU A 44 11.99 4.65 0.42
N SER A 45 11.81 5.32 -0.72
CA SER A 45 10.58 6.05 -1.01
C SER A 45 9.41 5.08 -1.20
N VAL A 46 9.63 3.98 -1.94
CA VAL A 46 8.64 2.92 -2.10
C VAL A 46 8.30 2.29 -0.75
N ARG A 47 9.31 1.90 0.04
CA ARG A 47 9.10 1.31 1.38
C ARG A 47 8.38 2.26 2.33
N ALA A 48 8.68 3.56 2.28
CA ALA A 48 8.00 4.56 3.12
C ALA A 48 6.52 4.69 2.75
N ILE A 49 6.17 4.71 1.47
CA ILE A 49 4.77 4.79 1.03
C ILE A 49 4.04 3.48 1.34
N TRP A 50 4.67 2.33 1.08
CA TRP A 50 4.11 1.02 1.41
C TRP A 50 3.76 0.92 2.91
N ARG A 51 4.67 1.36 3.80
CA ARG A 51 4.40 1.44 5.24
C ARG A 51 3.21 2.34 5.62
N LYS A 52 2.98 3.42 4.86
CA LYS A 52 1.82 4.31 5.07
C LYS A 52 0.52 3.64 4.64
N ILE A 53 0.55 2.86 3.55
CA ILE A 53 -0.61 2.09 3.07
C ILE A 53 -0.95 0.99 4.08
N THR A 54 0.03 0.21 4.53
CA THR A 54 -0.14 -0.90 5.48
C THR A 54 -0.25 -0.47 6.95
N ALA A 55 -0.52 0.80 7.21
CA ALA A 55 -0.77 1.28 8.57
C ALA A 55 -2.09 0.69 9.10
N PRO A 56 -2.15 0.20 10.36
CA PRO A 56 -3.37 -0.40 10.93
C PRO A 56 -4.65 0.46 10.79
N ALA A 57 -4.50 1.78 10.80
CA ALA A 57 -5.61 2.72 10.64
C ALA A 57 -6.29 2.68 9.26
N ASN A 58 -5.68 2.01 8.28
CA ASN A 58 -6.18 1.92 6.92
C ASN A 58 -6.87 0.57 6.62
N GLU A 59 -7.02 -0.33 7.59
CA GLU A 59 -7.61 -1.67 7.37
C GLU A 59 -8.96 -1.58 6.64
N LEU A 60 -9.90 -0.81 7.20
CA LEU A 60 -11.22 -0.61 6.60
C LEU A 60 -11.14 -0.01 5.18
N ALA A 61 -10.19 0.91 4.96
CA ALA A 61 -10.01 1.53 3.64
C ALA A 61 -9.51 0.50 2.61
N LEU A 62 -8.65 -0.44 3.01
CA LEU A 62 -8.13 -1.49 2.14
C LEU A 62 -9.20 -2.56 1.84
N GLU A 63 -10.06 -2.88 2.81
CA GLU A 63 -11.21 -3.77 2.61
C GLU A 63 -12.20 -3.17 1.60
N GLU A 64 -12.60 -1.91 1.80
CA GLU A 64 -13.49 -1.19 0.89
C GLU A 64 -12.90 -1.10 -0.52
N TRP A 65 -11.59 -0.83 -0.62
CA TRP A 65 -10.89 -0.78 -1.88
C TRP A 65 -10.94 -2.14 -2.60
N LEU A 66 -10.74 -3.24 -1.90
CA LEU A 66 -10.81 -4.59 -2.47
C LEU A 66 -12.22 -4.96 -2.96
N CYS A 67 -13.27 -4.50 -2.28
CA CYS A 67 -14.64 -4.70 -2.75
C CYS A 67 -14.94 -3.93 -4.05
N GLN A 68 -14.22 -2.84 -4.32
CA GLN A 68 -14.45 -1.98 -5.48
C GLN A 68 -13.47 -2.23 -6.64
N CYS A 69 -12.31 -2.82 -6.37
CA CYS A 69 -11.29 -3.08 -7.38
C CYS A 69 -11.60 -4.31 -8.22
N ALA A 70 -11.41 -4.19 -9.53
CA ALA A 70 -11.37 -5.33 -10.43
C ALA A 70 -10.13 -6.19 -10.16
N GLU A 71 -10.22 -7.49 -10.50
CA GLU A 71 -9.10 -8.43 -10.39
C GLU A 71 -7.86 -7.96 -11.18
N GLY A 72 -6.68 -8.38 -10.72
CA GLY A 72 -5.40 -8.04 -11.35
C GLY A 72 -4.39 -7.50 -10.34
N ARG A 73 -3.37 -6.78 -10.85
CA ARG A 73 -2.22 -6.33 -10.05
C ARG A 73 -2.63 -5.41 -8.88
N ALA A 74 -3.60 -4.53 -9.10
CA ALA A 74 -4.09 -3.64 -8.04
C ALA A 74 -4.77 -4.41 -6.91
N ALA A 75 -5.56 -5.44 -7.23
CA ALA A 75 -6.19 -6.32 -6.24
C ALA A 75 -5.14 -7.17 -5.49
N GLU A 76 -4.12 -7.69 -6.18
CA GLU A 76 -3.01 -8.41 -5.54
C GLU A 76 -2.29 -7.52 -4.51
N TRP A 77 -1.96 -6.28 -4.90
CA TRP A 77 -1.28 -5.34 -4.01
C TRP A 77 -2.16 -4.96 -2.82
N ALA A 78 -3.46 -4.73 -3.04
CA ALA A 78 -4.37 -4.43 -1.95
C ALA A 78 -4.57 -5.62 -0.99
N ARG A 79 -4.61 -6.87 -1.49
CA ARG A 79 -4.65 -8.09 -0.66
C ARG A 79 -3.40 -8.20 0.20
N GLN A 80 -2.22 -8.01 -0.39
CA GLN A 80 -0.96 -8.05 0.36
C GLN A 80 -0.87 -6.91 1.38
N ALA A 81 -1.30 -5.70 1.01
CA ALA A 81 -1.35 -4.56 1.92
C ALA A 81 -2.28 -4.82 3.12
N LEU A 82 -3.45 -5.41 2.89
CA LEU A 82 -4.41 -5.75 3.93
C LEU A 82 -3.85 -6.83 4.87
N LYS A 83 -3.17 -7.84 4.33
CA LYS A 83 -2.48 -8.86 5.12
C LYS A 83 -1.46 -8.23 6.08
N GLU A 84 -0.54 -7.41 5.55
CA GLU A 84 0.47 -6.74 6.38
C GLU A 84 -0.15 -5.74 7.37
N CYS A 85 -1.23 -5.06 6.98
CA CYS A 85 -1.98 -4.18 7.86
C CYS A 85 -2.49 -4.93 9.11
N ARG A 86 -3.10 -6.11 8.90
CA ARG A 86 -3.59 -6.98 9.98
C ARG A 86 -2.46 -7.55 10.84
N GLU A 87 -1.36 -7.98 10.23
CA GLU A 87 -0.18 -8.45 10.95
C GLU A 87 0.39 -7.34 11.86
N ARG A 88 0.45 -6.10 11.37
CA ARG A 88 0.90 -4.93 12.14
C ARG A 88 -0.08 -4.53 13.23
N ALA A 89 -1.39 -4.66 12.98
CA ALA A 89 -2.40 -4.42 13.99
C ALA A 89 -2.28 -5.43 15.14
N ASN A 90 -2.03 -6.70 14.83
CA ASN A 90 -1.88 -7.78 15.80
C ASN A 90 -0.56 -7.71 16.58
N ASN A 91 0.52 -7.26 15.93
CA ASN A 91 1.84 -7.11 16.53
C ASN A 91 2.04 -5.80 17.30
N ARG A 92 1.01 -4.95 17.41
CA ARG A 92 1.09 -3.73 18.21
C ARG A 92 1.18 -4.14 19.68
N PRO A 93 2.26 -3.79 20.42
CA PRO A 93 2.35 -4.12 21.82
C PRO A 93 1.12 -3.54 22.52
N ARG A 94 0.35 -4.40 23.18
CA ARG A 94 -0.66 -3.99 24.15
C ARG A 94 0.11 -3.36 25.30
N SER A 95 0.42 -2.07 25.20
CA SER A 95 0.84 -1.28 26.35
C SER A 95 -0.36 -1.26 27.30
N GLY A 96 -0.32 -2.15 28.29
CA GLY A 96 -1.19 -2.12 29.46
C GLY A 96 -0.82 -0.98 30.40
#